data_AF-A0AAD8MPF3-F1
#
_entry.id   AF-A0AAD8MPF3-F1
#
_cell.length_a   1.000
_cell.length_b   1.000
_cell.length_c   1.000
_cell.angle_alpha   90.00
_cell.angle_beta   90.00
_cell.angle_gamma   90.00
#
_symmetry.space_group_name_H-M   'P 1'
#
loop_
_entity.id
_entity.type
_entity.pdbx_description
1 polymer ?
#
loop_
_entity_poly.entity_id
_entity_poly.type
_entity_poly.pdbx_seq_one_letter_code
_entity_poly.pdbx_strand_id
1 'polypeptide(L)'
;MGPPGTGKTQTIIGILSVILHAVPVKIHSKGKITGIKHGRGPELSFQDKYKDWKKASPWLGGTNDRDAIIPKNGNNGFFPTTGNELKPEVISSSRKYRERVLVCAPSNSALDEIVLRVLKGIHDENDRAYTPKIVRIGLNVHHSVKTVSMDYLVEQKFAGMDFQTGDKKKHGSAGRDRNDIRDSILDEAAIVFSTLSFSGSSLFSKLNRTFDVVIIDEAAQAIEAATLIPLANGCKQVFLVGDPLQLPATVISPVADKFNYGMSLFKRFQEAGYPVQMLKTQYRMHPEIRSFPSKEFYKEALEDGPSVGIETTRTWHRYSCFGPFCFFDLHEGKESQTSNSGSRENVDEAEFVLLMCHKLLARFSELKSSSQIGIISPYRSQVRLLQNKLRDTFGEDSKDLVDINTVDGFQGREKDVAIISCVRASKKKGIGFVSDSRRMNVGITRARSSVWVVGCASTLRKDKHWKNLIESAEQRNALYKVSKPYTDFFSDANITSMEIKKAVTELKEGPEDDIWLLMLM
;
A
#
# COMPACT_ATOMS: atom_id res chain seq x y z
N MET A 1 3.69 -5.85 -9.38
CA MET A 1 3.45 -6.39 -8.03
C MET A 1 4.48 -5.80 -7.10
N GLY A 2 4.05 -5.20 -6.01
CA GLY A 2 4.94 -4.54 -5.03
C GLY A 2 4.71 -5.06 -3.62
N PRO A 3 5.44 -6.10 -3.20
CA PRO A 3 5.45 -6.60 -1.83
C PRO A 3 5.70 -5.49 -0.78
N PRO A 4 5.47 -5.77 0.52
CA PRO A 4 5.73 -4.80 1.58
C PRO A 4 7.18 -4.28 1.55
N GLY A 5 7.34 -2.96 1.65
CA GLY A 5 8.65 -2.32 1.70
C GLY A 5 9.39 -2.18 0.37
N THR A 6 8.86 -2.66 -0.76
CA THR A 6 9.59 -2.66 -2.05
C THR A 6 9.54 -1.35 -2.84
N GLY A 7 9.24 -0.22 -2.18
CA GLY A 7 9.23 1.10 -2.84
C GLY A 7 8.15 1.29 -3.92
N LYS A 8 6.91 0.79 -3.71
CA LYS A 8 5.77 1.01 -4.63
C LYS A 8 5.60 2.48 -5.03
N THR A 9 5.51 3.37 -4.04
CA THR A 9 5.39 4.80 -4.29
C THR A 9 6.60 5.38 -5.02
N GLN A 10 7.82 4.91 -4.70
CA GLN A 10 9.03 5.34 -5.41
C GLN A 10 9.00 4.93 -6.89
N THR A 11 8.46 3.74 -7.17
CA THR A 11 8.25 3.26 -8.53
C THR A 11 7.24 4.16 -9.26
N ILE A 12 6.16 4.58 -8.60
CA ILE A 12 5.19 5.52 -9.17
C ILE A 12 5.85 6.86 -9.51
N ILE A 13 6.71 7.39 -8.64
CA ILE A 13 7.46 8.64 -8.91
C ILE A 13 8.40 8.48 -10.11
N GLY A 14 9.09 7.34 -10.20
CA GLY A 14 9.93 7.02 -11.36
C GLY A 14 9.11 6.97 -12.65
N ILE A 15 7.95 6.31 -12.62
CA ILE A 15 7.02 6.27 -13.75
C ILE A 15 6.55 7.68 -14.13
N LEU A 16 6.18 8.51 -13.16
CA LEU A 16 5.76 9.90 -13.40
C LEU A 16 6.88 10.74 -14.04
N SER A 17 8.11 10.59 -13.54
CA SER A 17 9.30 11.27 -14.09
C SER A 17 9.52 10.86 -15.55
N VAL A 18 9.44 9.57 -15.85
CA VAL A 18 9.60 9.07 -17.23
C VAL A 18 8.47 9.54 -18.13
N ILE A 19 7.21 9.48 -17.70
CA ILE A 19 6.05 9.82 -18.54
C ILE A 19 6.04 11.31 -18.89
N LEU A 20 6.30 12.19 -17.90
CA LEU A 20 6.26 13.63 -18.14
C LEU A 20 7.38 14.14 -19.04
N HIS A 21 8.48 13.39 -19.15
CA HIS A 21 9.67 13.73 -19.95
C HIS A 21 9.88 12.83 -21.17
N ALA A 22 9.03 11.82 -21.35
CA ALA A 22 9.07 10.98 -22.54
C ALA A 22 8.75 11.83 -23.76
N VAL A 23 9.75 12.01 -24.64
CA VAL A 23 9.49 12.50 -25.99
C VAL A 23 8.70 11.37 -26.69
N PRO A 24 7.47 11.61 -27.17
CA PRO A 24 6.74 10.56 -27.84
C PRO A 24 7.55 10.12 -29.05
N VAL A 25 7.90 8.83 -29.09
CA VAL A 25 8.44 8.22 -30.30
C VAL A 25 7.35 8.39 -31.36
N LYS A 26 7.59 9.32 -32.29
CA LYS A 26 6.86 9.39 -33.54
C LYS A 26 7.00 8.01 -34.19
N ILE A 27 5.97 7.17 -34.09
CA ILE A 27 5.87 5.96 -34.92
C ILE A 27 5.65 6.46 -36.35
N HIS A 28 6.74 6.91 -36.99
CA HIS A 28 6.78 7.13 -38.43
C HIS A 28 6.86 5.75 -39.08
N SER A 29 5.70 5.19 -39.43
CA SER A 29 5.64 4.11 -40.40
C SER A 29 6.04 4.68 -41.77
N LYS A 30 7.34 4.80 -42.03
CA LYS A 30 7.95 4.86 -43.36
C LYS A 30 9.48 4.85 -43.20
N GLY A 31 10.07 3.66 -43.31
CA GLY A 31 11.52 3.46 -43.33
C GLY A 31 11.91 2.10 -42.81
N LYS A 32 12.44 1.24 -43.70
CA LYS A 32 13.08 -0.02 -43.34
C LYS A 32 14.30 0.29 -42.45
N ILE A 33 14.19 0.05 -41.15
CA ILE A 33 15.33 -0.07 -40.24
C ILE A 33 15.19 -1.41 -39.54
N THR A 34 16.08 -2.32 -39.92
CA THR A 34 16.36 -3.59 -39.25
C THR A 34 17.07 -3.29 -37.93
N GLY A 35 16.46 -3.66 -36.81
CA GLY A 35 17.14 -3.64 -35.50
C GLY A 35 16.26 -3.07 -34.38
N ILE A 36 15.80 -3.98 -33.50
CA ILE A 36 15.32 -3.73 -32.14
C ILE A 36 13.98 -2.97 -32.02
N LYS A 37 12.88 -3.70 -32.28
CA LYS A 37 11.54 -3.37 -31.78
C LYS A 37 11.35 -3.99 -30.40
N HIS A 38 11.31 -3.19 -29.34
CA HIS A 38 10.69 -3.61 -28.09
C HIS A 38 9.15 -3.62 -28.25
N GLY A 39 8.63 -4.78 -28.66
CA GLY A 39 7.44 -5.40 -28.09
C GLY A 39 6.09 -4.66 -28.17
N ARG A 40 5.55 -4.41 -29.37
CA ARG A 40 4.16 -4.86 -29.56
C ARG A 40 4.24 -6.38 -29.52
N GLY A 41 3.66 -7.01 -28.50
CA GLY A 41 3.52 -8.47 -28.49
C GLY A 41 2.91 -8.95 -29.81
N PRO A 42 3.14 -10.21 -30.21
CA PRO A 42 2.53 -10.76 -31.41
C PRO A 42 1.02 -10.47 -31.36
N GLU A 43 0.49 -9.92 -32.44
CA GLU A 43 -0.94 -9.67 -32.56
C GLU A 43 -1.63 -11.01 -32.37
N LEU A 44 -2.22 -11.22 -31.19
CA LEU A 44 -2.85 -12.48 -30.83
C LEU A 44 -3.83 -12.87 -31.94
N SER A 45 -3.78 -14.13 -32.37
CA SER A 45 -4.73 -14.63 -33.36
C SER A 45 -6.15 -14.39 -32.84
N PHE A 46 -7.13 -14.34 -33.75
CA PHE A 46 -8.54 -14.22 -33.36
C PHE A 46 -8.93 -15.29 -32.32
N GLN A 47 -8.39 -16.51 -32.47
CA GLN A 47 -8.63 -17.60 -31.53
C GLN A 47 -7.99 -17.35 -30.16
N ASP A 48 -6.79 -16.78 -30.09
CA ASP A 48 -6.12 -16.50 -28.82
C ASP A 48 -6.77 -15.31 -28.10
N LYS A 49 -7.14 -14.26 -28.84
CA LYS A 49 -7.96 -13.15 -28.31
C LYS A 49 -9.28 -13.67 -27.74
N TYR A 50 -9.94 -14.59 -28.43
CA TYR A 50 -11.19 -15.19 -27.97
C TYR A 50 -11.01 -16.10 -26.75
N LYS A 51 -9.91 -16.88 -26.69
CA LYS A 51 -9.55 -17.69 -25.52
C LYS A 51 -9.27 -16.81 -24.30
N ASP A 52 -8.49 -15.74 -24.47
CA ASP A 52 -8.17 -14.81 -23.40
C ASP A 52 -9.41 -14.03 -22.96
N TRP A 53 -10.28 -13.62 -23.90
CA TRP A 53 -11.58 -13.01 -23.59
C TRP A 53 -12.49 -13.96 -22.81
N LYS A 54 -12.57 -15.25 -23.18
CA LYS A 54 -13.33 -16.27 -22.44
C LYS A 54 -12.78 -16.49 -21.03
N LYS A 55 -11.46 -16.55 -20.87
CA LYS A 55 -10.82 -16.64 -19.54
C LYS A 55 -11.08 -15.40 -18.70
N ALA A 56 -11.10 -14.23 -19.35
CA ALA A 56 -11.29 -12.94 -18.71
C ALA A 56 -12.75 -12.61 -18.37
N SER A 57 -13.72 -13.25 -19.04
CA SER A 57 -15.16 -12.96 -18.92
C SER A 57 -16.03 -14.22 -18.75
N PRO A 58 -15.72 -15.10 -17.78
CA PRO A 58 -16.43 -16.37 -17.61
C PRO A 58 -17.93 -16.23 -17.31
N TRP A 59 -18.37 -15.04 -16.86
CA TRP A 59 -19.78 -14.72 -16.55
C TRP A 59 -20.59 -14.20 -17.75
N LEU A 60 -19.96 -13.89 -18.89
CA LEU A 60 -20.66 -13.53 -20.14
C LEU A 60 -21.09 -14.78 -20.93
N GLY A 61 -21.11 -15.95 -20.29
CA GLY A 61 -21.61 -17.20 -20.85
C GLY A 61 -23.14 -17.22 -20.93
N GLY A 62 -23.68 -16.46 -21.88
CA GLY A 62 -25.08 -16.42 -22.28
C GLY A 62 -25.20 -15.51 -23.49
N THR A 63 -26.01 -15.89 -24.49
CA THR A 63 -26.23 -15.08 -25.69
C THR A 63 -26.84 -13.74 -25.29
N ASN A 64 -26.05 -12.67 -25.41
CA ASN A 64 -26.53 -11.30 -25.35
C ASN A 64 -26.99 -10.95 -26.76
N ASP A 65 -28.27 -10.61 -26.97
CA ASP A 65 -28.82 -10.31 -28.29
C ASP A 65 -28.12 -9.14 -29.00
N ARG A 66 -27.41 -8.30 -28.24
CA ARG A 66 -26.53 -7.25 -28.79
C ARG A 66 -25.31 -7.79 -29.55
N ASP A 67 -24.83 -8.99 -29.23
CA ASP A 67 -23.68 -9.62 -29.89
C ASP A 67 -24.09 -10.34 -31.19
N ALA A 68 -25.40 -10.49 -31.46
CA ALA A 68 -25.93 -11.03 -32.71
C ALA A 68 -25.95 -10.00 -33.86
N ILE A 69 -25.71 -8.71 -33.57
CA ILE A 69 -25.67 -7.64 -34.56
C ILE A 69 -24.20 -7.37 -34.93
N ILE A 70 -23.66 -8.21 -35.81
CA ILE A 70 -22.36 -8.00 -36.44
C ILE A 70 -22.59 -7.34 -37.81
N PRO A 71 -22.00 -6.17 -38.12
CA PRO A 71 -22.07 -5.58 -39.45
C PRO A 71 -21.41 -6.51 -40.47
N LYS A 72 -22.16 -6.93 -41.50
CA LYS A 72 -21.68 -7.92 -42.49
C LYS A 72 -20.58 -7.43 -43.43
N ASN A 73 -20.24 -6.15 -43.44
CA ASN A 73 -19.13 -5.62 -44.23
C ASN A 73 -18.29 -4.73 -43.33
N GLY A 74 -17.00 -5.05 -43.18
CA GLY A 74 -16.03 -4.38 -42.30
C GLY A 74 -15.69 -2.94 -42.72
N ASN A 75 -16.70 -2.09 -42.82
CA ASN A 75 -16.60 -0.65 -42.95
C ASN A 75 -17.31 -0.04 -41.74
N ASN A 76 -16.56 0.19 -40.67
CA ASN A 76 -17.01 1.05 -39.58
C ASN A 76 -16.92 2.49 -40.10
N GLY A 77 -17.97 2.94 -40.78
CA GLY A 77 -18.06 4.28 -41.33
C GLY A 77 -17.87 5.35 -40.27
N PHE A 78 -16.67 5.93 -40.21
CA PHE A 78 -16.42 7.28 -39.73
C PHE A 78 -15.05 7.75 -40.22
N PHE A 79 -15.01 8.32 -41.43
CA PHE A 79 -13.92 9.20 -41.86
C PHE A 79 -14.53 10.61 -41.99
N PRO A 80 -14.15 11.58 -41.15
CA PRO A 80 -14.26 12.97 -41.55
C PRO A 80 -13.13 13.23 -42.55
N THR A 81 -13.45 13.12 -43.84
CA THR A 81 -12.69 13.77 -44.91
C THR A 81 -13.14 15.23 -44.96
N THR A 82 -12.48 16.10 -44.19
CA THR A 82 -12.37 17.51 -44.54
C THR A 82 -10.89 17.85 -44.62
N GLY A 83 -10.45 18.11 -45.84
CA GLY A 83 -9.08 18.49 -46.16
C GLY A 83 -8.72 19.83 -45.55
N ASN A 84 -8.00 19.79 -44.43
CA ASN A 84 -7.14 20.89 -44.01
C ASN A 84 -5.69 20.39 -44.06
N GLU A 85 -4.93 20.93 -44.99
CA GLU A 85 -3.47 20.85 -45.03
C GLU A 85 -2.91 21.35 -43.70
N LEU A 86 -2.35 20.45 -42.90
CA LEU A 86 -1.63 20.80 -41.68
C LEU A 86 -0.28 21.40 -42.07
N LYS A 87 -0.20 22.72 -42.14
CA LYS A 87 1.08 23.44 -42.12
C LYS A 87 1.80 23.17 -40.79
N PRO A 88 3.12 22.97 -40.78
CA PRO A 88 3.86 22.81 -39.54
C PRO A 88 3.87 24.14 -38.77
N GLU A 89 3.32 24.15 -37.56
CA GLU A 89 3.56 25.24 -36.61
C GLU A 89 5.00 25.16 -36.10
N VAL A 90 5.69 26.29 -36.21
CA VAL A 90 6.97 26.53 -35.55
C VAL A 90 6.70 26.61 -34.05
N ILE A 91 7.21 25.64 -33.29
CA ILE A 91 7.04 25.62 -31.83
C ILE A 91 7.94 26.70 -31.23
N SER A 92 7.34 27.85 -30.90
CA SER A 92 7.91 28.80 -29.94
C SER A 92 7.78 28.22 -28.52
N SER A 93 8.88 28.31 -27.77
CA SER A 93 9.14 27.76 -26.45
C SER A 93 8.10 28.08 -25.35
N SER A 94 7.05 27.29 -25.28
CA SER A 94 6.29 27.07 -24.03
C SER A 94 5.96 25.57 -23.94
N ARG A 95 6.66 24.82 -23.06
CA ARG A 95 6.44 23.37 -22.89
C ARG A 95 5.03 23.13 -22.34
N LYS A 96 4.03 22.98 -23.21
CA LYS A 96 2.75 22.36 -22.86
C LYS A 96 3.03 20.86 -22.68
N TYR A 97 2.86 20.34 -21.47
CA TYR A 97 2.85 18.89 -21.24
C TYR A 97 1.82 18.26 -22.17
N ARG A 98 2.29 17.40 -23.09
CA ARG A 98 1.43 16.83 -24.11
C ARG A 98 0.56 15.71 -23.53
N GLU A 99 1.10 14.94 -22.58
CA GLU A 99 0.40 13.87 -21.87
C GLU A 99 -0.12 14.37 -20.51
N ARG A 100 -1.37 14.03 -20.19
CA ARG A 100 -1.94 14.25 -18.85
C ARG A 100 -2.01 12.94 -18.10
N VAL A 101 -1.59 12.99 -16.84
CA VAL A 101 -1.57 11.81 -15.97
C VAL A 101 -2.62 11.94 -14.88
N LEU A 102 -3.45 10.90 -14.74
CA LEU A 102 -4.34 10.71 -13.59
C LEU A 102 -3.74 9.66 -12.65
N VAL A 103 -3.48 10.05 -11.42
CA VAL A 103 -3.01 9.14 -10.36
C VAL A 103 -4.16 8.88 -9.40
N CYS A 104 -4.45 7.60 -9.18
CA CYS A 104 -5.52 7.16 -8.31
C CYS A 104 -5.06 6.16 -7.24
N ALA A 105 -5.80 6.15 -6.14
CA ALA A 105 -5.72 5.11 -5.12
C ALA A 105 -7.12 4.83 -4.54
N PRO A 106 -7.36 3.65 -3.93
CA PRO A 106 -8.63 3.33 -3.27
C PRO A 106 -8.90 4.19 -2.04
N SER A 107 -7.85 4.64 -1.33
CA SER A 107 -7.97 5.39 -0.06
C SER A 107 -7.31 6.76 -0.14
N ASN A 108 -7.82 7.72 0.64
CA ASN A 108 -7.22 9.05 0.75
C ASN A 108 -5.80 9.00 1.31
N SER A 109 -5.53 8.15 2.30
CA SER A 109 -4.20 8.04 2.92
C SER A 109 -3.13 7.57 1.93
N ALA A 110 -3.43 6.56 1.10
CA ALA A 110 -2.50 6.11 0.05
C ALA A 110 -2.28 7.22 -1.00
N LEU A 111 -3.35 7.91 -1.40
CA LEU A 111 -3.26 9.00 -2.37
C LEU A 111 -2.42 10.17 -1.86
N ASP A 112 -2.66 10.60 -0.62
CA ASP A 112 -1.97 11.74 -0.01
C ASP A 112 -0.48 11.41 0.25
N GLU A 113 -0.13 10.13 0.48
CA GLU A 113 1.26 9.67 0.57
C GLU A 113 2.01 9.85 -0.75
N ILE A 114 1.39 9.50 -1.88
CA ILE A 114 1.96 9.74 -3.21
C ILE A 114 2.12 11.25 -3.46
N VAL A 115 1.10 12.06 -3.15
CA VAL A 115 1.14 13.51 -3.32
C VAL A 115 2.30 14.12 -2.52
N LEU A 116 2.49 13.69 -1.26
CA LEU A 116 3.60 14.16 -0.42
C LEU A 116 4.97 13.86 -1.04
N ARG A 117 5.14 12.70 -1.68
CA ARG A 117 6.42 12.40 -2.32
C ARG A 117 6.64 13.19 -3.61
N VAL A 118 5.58 13.41 -4.40
CA VAL A 118 5.68 14.26 -5.60
C VAL A 118 5.98 15.72 -5.22
N LEU A 119 5.49 16.20 -4.08
CA LEU A 119 5.84 17.52 -3.55
C LEU A 119 7.32 17.66 -3.16
N LYS A 120 8.00 16.56 -2.84
CA LYS A 120 9.47 16.55 -2.62
C LYS A 120 10.27 16.66 -3.92
N GLY A 121 9.59 16.56 -5.07
CA GLY A 121 10.18 16.67 -6.40
C GLY A 121 10.15 15.36 -7.18
N ILE A 122 10.09 15.49 -8.51
CA ILE A 122 10.33 14.44 -9.49
C ILE A 122 11.52 14.84 -10.37
N HIS A 123 12.10 13.92 -11.12
CA HIS A 123 13.32 14.17 -11.88
C HIS A 123 13.00 14.44 -13.36
N ASP A 124 13.68 15.42 -13.95
CA ASP A 124 13.61 15.72 -15.38
C ASP A 124 14.59 14.87 -16.21
N GLU A 125 14.65 15.11 -17.53
CA GLU A 125 15.59 14.41 -18.43
C GLU A 125 17.08 14.61 -18.10
N ASN A 126 17.43 15.60 -17.27
CA ASN A 126 18.79 15.93 -16.85
C ASN A 126 19.02 15.60 -15.36
N ASP A 127 18.17 14.76 -14.76
CA ASP A 127 18.20 14.37 -13.35
C ASP A 127 18.05 15.56 -12.38
N ARG A 128 17.36 16.63 -12.79
CA ARG A 128 17.08 17.78 -11.93
C ARG A 128 15.73 17.61 -11.25
N ALA A 129 15.73 17.76 -9.94
CA ALA A 129 14.50 17.74 -9.15
C ALA A 129 13.65 18.99 -9.43
N TYR A 130 12.37 18.78 -9.74
CA TYR A 130 11.38 19.85 -9.90
C TYR A 130 9.99 19.37 -9.46
N THR A 131 9.07 20.30 -9.21
CA THR A 131 7.69 19.96 -8.85
C THR A 131 6.74 20.38 -9.99
N PRO A 132 6.08 19.43 -10.68
CA PRO A 132 5.14 19.76 -11.74
C PRO A 132 3.90 20.46 -11.18
N LYS A 133 3.11 21.08 -12.05
CA LYS A 133 1.77 21.58 -11.66
C LYS A 133 0.89 20.39 -11.33
N ILE A 134 0.51 20.25 -10.06
CA ILE A 134 -0.31 19.15 -9.57
C ILE A 134 -1.57 19.65 -8.89
N VAL A 135 -2.61 18.82 -8.87
CA VAL A 135 -3.81 19.09 -8.09
C VAL A 135 -4.35 17.82 -7.45
N ARG A 136 -4.72 17.91 -6.18
CA ARG A 136 -5.37 16.86 -5.39
C ARG A 136 -6.87 17.19 -5.27
N ILE A 137 -7.70 16.31 -5.81
CA ILE A 137 -9.17 16.48 -5.83
C ILE A 137 -9.83 15.39 -5.01
N GLY A 138 -10.84 15.76 -4.22
CA GLY A 138 -11.62 14.84 -3.42
C GLY A 138 -11.79 15.34 -1.99
N LEU A 139 -12.61 14.63 -1.21
CA LEU A 139 -12.90 14.98 0.17
C LEU A 139 -11.81 14.47 1.13
N ASN A 140 -11.77 15.04 2.33
CA ASN A 140 -10.91 14.61 3.45
C ASN A 140 -9.40 14.61 3.12
N VAL A 141 -8.94 15.70 2.51
CA VAL A 141 -7.53 15.90 2.17
C VAL A 141 -6.71 16.11 3.44
N HIS A 142 -5.60 15.38 3.58
CA HIS A 142 -4.71 15.54 4.73
C HIS A 142 -4.06 16.93 4.76
N HIS A 143 -3.87 17.50 5.95
CA HIS A 143 -3.36 18.87 6.13
C HIS A 143 -1.99 19.09 5.47
N SER A 144 -1.13 18.07 5.42
CA SER A 144 0.20 18.14 4.79
C SER A 144 0.17 18.31 3.27
N VAL A 145 -0.95 18.01 2.61
CA VAL A 145 -1.13 18.19 1.16
C VAL A 145 -2.21 19.21 0.82
N LYS A 146 -2.71 19.94 1.83
CA LYS A 146 -3.76 20.95 1.67
C LYS A 146 -3.38 22.02 0.65
N THR A 147 -2.09 22.37 0.56
CA THR A 147 -1.54 23.38 -0.36
C THR A 147 -1.77 23.07 -1.84
N VAL A 148 -1.97 21.79 -2.19
CA VAL A 148 -2.27 21.35 -3.56
C VAL A 148 -3.69 20.82 -3.72
N SER A 149 -4.53 20.98 -2.70
CA SER A 149 -5.94 20.61 -2.76
C SER A 149 -6.72 21.54 -3.67
N MET A 150 -7.70 21.00 -4.40
CA MET A 150 -8.55 21.80 -5.29
C MET A 150 -9.19 22.98 -4.56
N ASP A 151 -9.75 22.77 -3.37
CA ASP A 151 -10.43 23.83 -2.63
C ASP A 151 -9.47 24.95 -2.22
N TYR A 152 -8.27 24.61 -1.75
CA TYR A 152 -7.25 25.60 -1.41
C TYR A 152 -6.75 26.40 -2.63
N LEU A 153 -6.53 25.72 -3.76
CA LEU A 153 -6.09 26.38 -5.00
C LEU A 153 -7.17 27.32 -5.56
N VAL A 154 -8.45 26.94 -5.44
CA VAL A 154 -9.58 27.79 -5.80
C VAL A 154 -9.64 29.00 -4.88
N GLU A 155 -9.51 28.81 -3.57
CA GLU A 155 -9.49 29.91 -2.59
C GLU A 155 -8.34 30.89 -2.85
N GLN A 156 -7.13 30.39 -3.13
CA GLN A 156 -5.98 31.24 -3.47
C GLN A 156 -6.19 32.02 -4.77
N LYS A 157 -6.64 31.37 -5.85
CA LYS A 157 -6.92 32.06 -7.12
C LYS A 157 -8.05 33.08 -6.96
N PHE A 158 -9.10 32.74 -6.21
CA PHE A 158 -10.23 33.64 -5.95
C PHE A 158 -9.82 34.87 -5.13
N ALA A 159 -9.06 34.68 -4.05
CA ALA A 159 -8.53 35.78 -3.25
C ALA A 159 -7.61 36.70 -4.07
N GLY A 160 -6.76 36.13 -4.93
CA GLY A 160 -5.90 36.91 -5.84
C GLY A 160 -6.69 37.77 -6.83
N MET A 161 -7.89 37.37 -7.22
CA MET A 161 -8.78 38.14 -8.10
C MET A 161 -9.50 39.27 -7.33
N ASP A 162 -9.96 38.99 -6.11
CA ASP A 162 -10.65 39.99 -5.26
C ASP A 162 -9.73 41.17 -4.88
N PHE A 163 -8.41 40.95 -4.75
CA PHE A 163 -7.44 42.05 -4.55
C PHE A 163 -7.25 42.94 -5.78
N GLN A 164 -7.52 42.45 -7.00
CA GLN A 164 -7.38 43.21 -8.24
C GLN A 164 -8.66 43.97 -8.62
N THR A 165 -9.82 43.45 -8.24
CA THR A 165 -11.12 44.11 -8.44
C THR A 165 -11.63 44.66 -7.12
N GLY A 166 -11.20 45.87 -6.78
CA GLY A 166 -11.94 46.68 -5.82
C GLY A 166 -13.38 46.88 -6.33
N ASP A 167 -14.34 46.46 -5.51
CA ASP A 167 -15.77 46.72 -5.58
C ASP A 167 -16.71 45.74 -6.34
N LYS A 168 -17.73 45.31 -5.58
CA LYS A 168 -19.05 44.73 -5.94
C LYS A 168 -19.10 43.38 -6.68
N LYS A 169 -19.40 42.30 -5.94
CA LYS A 169 -20.07 41.10 -6.51
C LYS A 169 -21.39 40.72 -5.84
N LYS A 170 -22.42 40.61 -6.69
CA LYS A 170 -23.76 40.06 -6.43
C LYS A 170 -23.67 38.57 -6.06
N HIS A 171 -24.42 38.17 -5.03
CA HIS A 171 -24.45 36.84 -4.40
C HIS A 171 -24.80 35.63 -5.31
N GLY A 172 -25.02 35.81 -6.62
CA GLY A 172 -25.28 34.73 -7.59
C GLY A 172 -24.14 34.43 -8.58
N SER A 173 -23.12 35.29 -8.69
CA SER A 173 -22.00 35.14 -9.66
C SER A 173 -20.82 34.32 -9.12
N ALA A 174 -20.60 34.36 -7.80
CA ALA A 174 -19.47 33.71 -7.15
C ALA A 174 -19.40 32.18 -7.35
N GLY A 175 -20.56 31.53 -7.48
CA GLY A 175 -20.64 30.08 -7.75
C GLY A 175 -20.22 29.69 -9.17
N ARG A 176 -20.47 30.56 -10.16
CA ARG A 176 -20.03 30.36 -11.55
C ARG A 176 -18.53 30.63 -11.67
N ASP A 177 -18.07 31.74 -11.09
CA ASP A 177 -16.64 32.11 -11.06
C ASP A 177 -15.78 31.01 -10.42
N ARG A 178 -16.21 30.41 -9.31
CA ARG A 178 -15.47 29.32 -8.66
C ARG A 178 -15.39 28.05 -9.52
N ASN A 179 -16.40 27.76 -10.34
CA ASN A 179 -16.36 26.60 -11.23
C ASN A 179 -15.41 26.85 -12.40
N ASP A 180 -15.43 28.06 -12.98
CA ASP A 180 -14.50 28.42 -14.05
C ASP A 180 -13.03 28.37 -13.56
N ILE A 181 -12.79 28.79 -12.30
CA ILE A 181 -11.47 28.65 -11.65
C ILE A 181 -11.08 27.18 -11.48
N ARG A 182 -12.01 26.31 -11.05
CA ARG A 182 -11.75 24.86 -10.94
C ARG A 182 -11.36 24.27 -12.28
N ASP A 183 -12.10 24.58 -13.33
CA ASP A 183 -11.85 24.08 -14.67
C ASP A 183 -10.49 24.56 -15.20
N SER A 184 -10.13 25.84 -14.96
CA SER A 184 -8.79 26.37 -15.26
C SER A 184 -7.67 25.65 -14.50
N ILE A 185 -7.83 25.39 -13.20
CA ILE A 185 -6.83 24.67 -12.39
C ILE A 185 -6.63 23.25 -12.93
N LEU A 186 -7.73 22.54 -13.20
CA LEU A 186 -7.68 21.20 -13.80
C LEU A 186 -7.01 21.24 -15.16
N ASP A 187 -7.25 22.30 -15.93
CA ASP A 187 -6.68 22.41 -17.26
C ASP A 187 -5.18 22.74 -17.29
N GLU A 188 -4.70 23.43 -16.27
CA GLU A 188 -3.28 23.75 -16.11
C GLU A 188 -2.47 22.62 -15.46
N ALA A 189 -3.12 21.69 -14.75
CA ALA A 189 -2.46 20.60 -14.06
C ALA A 189 -1.84 19.58 -15.03
N ALA A 190 -0.59 19.19 -14.76
CA ALA A 190 0.10 18.10 -15.45
C ALA A 190 -0.28 16.74 -14.85
N ILE A 191 -0.42 16.69 -13.52
CA ILE A 191 -0.84 15.50 -12.77
C ILE A 191 -2.07 15.83 -11.94
N VAL A 192 -3.09 14.99 -12.05
CA VAL A 192 -4.30 15.06 -11.23
C VAL A 192 -4.33 13.85 -10.29
N PHE A 193 -4.53 14.09 -9.00
CA PHE A 193 -4.64 13.07 -7.97
C PHE A 193 -6.09 12.98 -7.49
N SER A 194 -6.68 11.78 -7.54
CA SER A 194 -8.07 11.55 -7.13
C SER A 194 -8.25 10.13 -6.60
N THR A 195 -9.20 9.89 -5.68
CA THR A 195 -9.54 8.50 -5.34
C THR A 195 -10.25 7.84 -6.51
N LEU A 196 -10.22 6.50 -6.56
CA LEU A 196 -10.91 5.74 -7.61
C LEU A 196 -12.38 6.18 -7.77
N SER A 197 -13.11 6.28 -6.66
CA SER A 197 -14.50 6.71 -6.66
C SER A 197 -14.68 8.17 -7.11
N PHE A 198 -13.82 9.08 -6.63
CA PHE A 198 -13.97 10.51 -6.94
C PHE A 198 -13.61 10.84 -8.40
N SER A 199 -12.82 9.98 -9.07
CA SER A 199 -12.53 10.10 -10.51
C SER A 199 -13.76 9.95 -11.42
N GLY A 200 -14.89 9.49 -10.88
CA GLY A 200 -16.19 9.46 -11.56
C GLY A 200 -17.08 10.69 -11.29
N SER A 201 -16.56 11.71 -10.60
CA SER A 201 -17.32 12.94 -10.31
C SER A 201 -17.56 13.76 -11.58
N SER A 202 -18.59 14.63 -11.54
CA SER A 202 -18.93 15.52 -12.66
C SER A 202 -17.84 16.54 -13.01
N LEU A 203 -16.82 16.70 -12.16
CA LEU A 203 -15.62 17.47 -12.47
C LEU A 203 -14.84 16.84 -13.64
N PHE A 204 -14.81 15.51 -13.73
CA PHE A 204 -14.10 14.79 -14.80
C PHE A 204 -14.87 14.81 -16.12
N SER A 205 -16.21 14.78 -16.07
CA SER A 205 -17.05 14.82 -17.28
C SER A 205 -17.00 16.15 -18.03
N LYS A 206 -16.54 17.21 -17.37
CA LYS A 206 -16.44 18.57 -17.94
C LYS A 206 -15.05 18.89 -18.49
N LEU A 207 -14.09 17.97 -18.36
CA LEU A 207 -12.74 18.20 -18.84
C LEU A 207 -12.71 18.21 -20.37
N ASN A 208 -12.13 19.26 -20.93
CA ASN A 208 -11.86 19.34 -22.37
C ASN A 208 -10.78 18.35 -22.82
N ARG A 209 -9.99 17.82 -21.88
CA ARG A 209 -8.85 16.93 -22.12
C ARG A 209 -8.98 15.64 -21.32
N THR A 210 -8.77 14.53 -21.99
CA THR A 210 -8.70 13.18 -21.41
C THR A 210 -7.36 12.94 -20.72
N PHE A 211 -7.28 11.89 -19.91
CA PHE A 211 -6.03 11.42 -19.31
C PHE A 211 -5.48 10.27 -20.15
N ASP A 212 -4.38 10.51 -20.86
CA ASP A 212 -3.74 9.49 -21.69
C ASP A 212 -3.19 8.33 -20.85
N VAL A 213 -2.71 8.65 -19.64
CA VAL A 213 -2.12 7.70 -18.71
C VAL A 213 -2.86 7.72 -17.37
N VAL A 214 -3.23 6.54 -16.88
CA VAL A 214 -3.76 6.33 -15.53
C VAL A 214 -2.79 5.46 -14.72
N ILE A 215 -2.41 5.92 -13.53
CA ILE A 215 -1.63 5.14 -12.56
C ILE A 215 -2.52 4.85 -11.36
N ILE A 216 -2.61 3.59 -10.94
CA ILE A 216 -3.43 3.17 -9.81
C ILE A 216 -2.52 2.50 -8.77
N ASP A 217 -2.34 3.14 -7.62
CA ASP A 217 -1.66 2.54 -6.47
C ASP A 217 -2.63 1.72 -5.62
N GLU A 218 -2.09 0.77 -4.85
CA GLU A 218 -2.84 -0.23 -4.09
C GLU A 218 -3.97 -0.88 -4.91
N ALA A 219 -3.75 -1.09 -6.21
CA ALA A 219 -4.72 -1.61 -7.17
C ALA A 219 -5.24 -3.00 -6.79
N ALA A 220 -4.44 -3.77 -6.03
CA ALA A 220 -4.84 -5.08 -5.53
C ALA A 220 -5.92 -5.02 -4.43
N GLN A 221 -6.07 -3.87 -3.77
CA GLN A 221 -7.05 -3.60 -2.71
C GLN A 221 -8.35 -2.98 -3.27
N ALA A 222 -8.46 -2.77 -4.59
CA ALA A 222 -9.66 -2.26 -5.24
C ALA A 222 -10.52 -3.39 -5.79
N ILE A 223 -11.85 -3.24 -5.72
CA ILE A 223 -12.73 -4.05 -6.56
C ILE A 223 -12.51 -3.68 -8.02
N GLU A 224 -12.73 -4.64 -8.92
CA GLU A 224 -12.54 -4.42 -10.35
C GLU A 224 -13.33 -3.23 -10.89
N ALA A 225 -14.62 -3.13 -10.56
CA ALA A 225 -15.48 -2.04 -11.03
C ALA A 225 -14.95 -0.65 -10.63
N ALA A 226 -14.37 -0.50 -9.44
CA ALA A 226 -13.77 0.77 -9.00
C ALA A 226 -12.52 1.13 -9.81
N THR A 227 -11.76 0.13 -10.27
CA THR A 227 -10.58 0.32 -11.11
C THR A 227 -10.94 0.83 -12.49
N LEU A 228 -12.14 0.52 -12.99
CA LEU A 228 -12.62 0.96 -14.32
C LEU A 228 -13.04 2.44 -14.37
N ILE A 229 -13.42 3.03 -13.22
CA ILE A 229 -13.89 4.43 -13.14
C ILE A 229 -12.89 5.42 -13.76
N PRO A 230 -11.60 5.47 -13.33
CA PRO A 230 -10.66 6.41 -13.92
C PRO A 230 -10.30 6.09 -15.38
N LEU A 231 -10.45 4.83 -15.81
CA LEU A 231 -10.11 4.41 -17.18
C LEU A 231 -11.12 4.92 -18.21
N ALA A 232 -12.36 5.21 -17.78
CA ALA A 232 -13.38 5.81 -18.63
C ALA A 232 -13.02 7.23 -19.11
N ASN A 233 -12.02 7.88 -18.49
CA ASN A 233 -11.59 9.24 -18.83
C ASN A 233 -10.58 9.30 -20.00
N GLY A 234 -10.76 8.44 -21.02
CA GLY A 234 -9.94 8.40 -22.23
C GLY A 234 -8.55 7.79 -22.06
N CYS A 235 -8.40 6.88 -21.08
CA CYS A 235 -7.14 6.19 -20.78
C CYS A 235 -6.63 5.36 -21.97
N LYS A 236 -5.38 5.60 -22.36
CA LYS A 236 -4.66 4.82 -23.40
C LYS A 236 -3.66 3.85 -22.79
N GLN A 237 -3.10 4.19 -21.62
CA GLN A 237 -2.14 3.38 -20.91
C GLN A 237 -2.45 3.37 -19.41
N VAL A 238 -2.45 2.18 -18.81
CA VAL A 238 -2.70 2.00 -17.38
C VAL A 238 -1.52 1.32 -16.69
N PHE A 239 -1.13 1.84 -15.53
CA PHE A 239 -0.18 1.21 -14.62
C PHE A 239 -0.90 0.80 -13.34
N LEU A 240 -0.99 -0.52 -13.09
CA LEU A 240 -1.56 -1.06 -11.86
C LEU A 240 -0.42 -1.44 -10.90
N VAL A 241 -0.33 -0.75 -9.77
CA VAL A 241 0.67 -0.99 -8.73
C VAL A 241 -0.06 -1.51 -7.49
N GLY A 242 0.39 -2.62 -6.94
CA GLY A 242 -0.25 -3.26 -5.79
C GLY A 242 0.32 -4.63 -5.47
N ASP A 243 -0.19 -5.24 -4.40
CA ASP A 243 0.22 -6.58 -3.95
C ASP A 243 -0.99 -7.54 -3.85
N PRO A 244 -1.14 -8.50 -4.77
CA PRO A 244 -2.24 -9.47 -4.75
C PRO A 244 -2.14 -10.51 -3.61
N LEU A 245 -0.98 -10.57 -2.92
CA LEU A 245 -0.76 -11.44 -1.76
C LEU A 245 -0.98 -10.72 -0.41
N GLN A 246 -1.42 -9.46 -0.44
CA GLN A 246 -1.98 -8.74 0.71
C GLN A 246 -3.51 -8.74 0.69
N LEU A 247 -4.13 -8.01 1.62
CA LEU A 247 -5.58 -7.94 1.77
C LEU A 247 -6.28 -7.50 0.47
N PRO A 248 -7.35 -8.20 0.04
CA PRO A 248 -8.17 -7.78 -1.08
C PRO A 248 -9.06 -6.59 -0.69
N ALA A 249 -9.89 -6.13 -1.62
CA ALA A 249 -10.95 -5.18 -1.32
C ALA A 249 -11.92 -5.74 -0.25
N THR A 250 -12.34 -4.89 0.68
CA THR A 250 -13.32 -5.27 1.69
C THR A 250 -14.72 -5.40 1.05
N VAL A 251 -15.26 -6.62 1.04
CA VAL A 251 -16.63 -6.90 0.58
C VAL A 251 -17.50 -7.24 1.79
N ILE A 252 -18.55 -6.45 2.01
CA ILE A 252 -19.45 -6.63 3.17
C ILE A 252 -20.40 -7.82 2.97
N SER A 253 -20.89 -8.02 1.74
CA SER A 253 -21.84 -9.09 1.42
C SER A 253 -21.12 -10.44 1.30
N PRO A 254 -21.44 -11.43 2.16
CA PRO A 254 -20.87 -12.77 2.04
C PRO A 254 -21.25 -13.46 0.74
N VAL A 255 -22.41 -13.11 0.17
CA VAL A 255 -22.85 -13.62 -1.14
C VAL A 255 -21.94 -13.08 -2.24
N ALA A 256 -21.64 -11.78 -2.24
CA ALA A 256 -20.76 -11.17 -3.24
C ALA A 256 -19.32 -11.71 -3.12
N ASP A 257 -18.83 -11.91 -1.89
CA ASP A 257 -17.52 -12.53 -1.64
C ASP A 257 -17.45 -13.96 -2.18
N LYS A 258 -18.49 -14.77 -1.96
CA LYS A 258 -18.62 -16.13 -2.54
C LYS A 258 -18.53 -16.13 -4.07
N PHE A 259 -19.02 -15.08 -4.74
CA PHE A 259 -18.94 -14.91 -6.19
C PHE A 259 -17.69 -14.12 -6.64
N ASN A 260 -16.66 -14.01 -5.79
CA ASN A 260 -15.37 -13.34 -6.09
C ASN A 260 -15.49 -11.86 -6.47
N TYR A 261 -16.53 -11.16 -6.00
CA TYR A 261 -16.65 -9.71 -6.24
C TYR A 261 -15.45 -8.91 -5.70
N GLY A 262 -14.77 -9.44 -4.67
CA GLY A 262 -13.56 -8.85 -4.09
C GLY A 262 -12.29 -9.03 -4.93
N MET A 263 -12.36 -9.71 -6.08
CA MET A 263 -11.21 -9.84 -6.99
C MET A 263 -10.89 -8.47 -7.62
N SER A 264 -9.64 -8.07 -7.51
CA SER A 264 -9.13 -6.86 -8.16
C SER A 264 -8.81 -7.13 -9.62
N LEU A 265 -8.87 -6.08 -10.44
CA LEU A 265 -8.44 -6.14 -11.85
C LEU A 265 -6.98 -6.60 -11.97
N PHE A 266 -6.12 -6.17 -11.03
CA PHE A 266 -4.73 -6.61 -10.93
C PHE A 266 -4.65 -8.13 -10.81
N LYS A 267 -5.38 -8.71 -9.85
CA LYS A 267 -5.37 -10.15 -9.59
C LYS A 267 -5.94 -10.92 -10.77
N ARG A 268 -7.01 -10.42 -11.41
CA ARG A 268 -7.59 -11.04 -12.60
C ARG A 268 -6.59 -11.10 -13.76
N PHE A 269 -5.86 -10.02 -14.04
CA PHE A 269 -4.82 -10.06 -15.08
C PHE A 269 -3.69 -11.03 -14.75
N GLN A 270 -3.27 -11.09 -13.49
CA GLN A 270 -2.28 -12.07 -13.04
C GLN A 270 -2.76 -13.51 -13.26
N GLU A 271 -4.00 -13.83 -12.88
CA GLU A 271 -4.60 -15.18 -13.08
C GLU A 271 -4.84 -15.51 -14.55
N ALA A 272 -5.09 -14.50 -15.38
CA ALA A 272 -5.19 -14.67 -16.83
C ALA A 272 -3.84 -14.93 -17.52
N GLY A 273 -2.72 -14.83 -16.79
CA GLY A 273 -1.37 -15.07 -17.31
C GLY A 273 -0.69 -13.81 -17.88
N TYR A 274 -1.24 -12.62 -17.63
CA TYR A 274 -0.56 -11.38 -18.03
C TYR A 274 0.76 -11.23 -17.25
N PRO A 275 1.87 -10.85 -17.89
CA PRO A 275 3.14 -10.67 -17.20
C PRO A 275 3.06 -9.63 -16.08
N VAL A 276 3.41 -10.04 -14.86
CA VAL A 276 3.46 -9.15 -13.70
C VAL A 276 4.91 -8.97 -13.29
N GLN A 277 5.43 -7.75 -13.42
CA GLN A 277 6.75 -7.40 -12.88
C GLN A 277 6.68 -7.31 -11.36
N MET A 278 7.52 -8.08 -10.66
CA MET A 278 7.65 -8.03 -9.21
C MET A 278 8.81 -7.11 -8.81
N LEU A 279 8.55 -6.17 -7.90
CA LEU A 279 9.60 -5.43 -7.19
C LEU A 279 10.19 -6.37 -6.13
N LYS A 280 11.51 -6.63 -6.19
CA LYS A 280 12.17 -7.67 -5.37
C LYS A 280 12.84 -7.12 -4.13
N THR A 281 13.49 -5.97 -4.24
CA THR A 281 14.26 -5.37 -3.15
C THR A 281 13.33 -4.63 -2.19
N GLN A 282 13.37 -4.98 -0.90
CA GLN A 282 12.60 -4.34 0.16
C GLN A 282 13.50 -3.46 1.05
N TYR A 283 12.95 -2.33 1.50
CA TYR A 283 13.66 -1.27 2.22
C TYR A 283 13.09 -1.00 3.62
N ARG A 284 12.37 -1.95 4.22
CA ARG A 284 11.57 -1.73 5.43
C ARG A 284 11.94 -2.63 6.59
N MET A 285 11.91 -3.94 6.36
CA MET A 285 11.87 -4.94 7.42
C MET A 285 13.26 -5.51 7.65
N HIS A 286 13.59 -5.76 8.91
CA HIS A 286 14.81 -6.48 9.27
C HIS A 286 14.89 -7.82 8.51
N PRO A 287 16.08 -8.25 8.03
CA PRO A 287 16.25 -9.49 7.26
C PRO A 287 15.58 -10.73 7.88
N GLU A 288 15.72 -10.89 9.21
CA GLU A 288 15.05 -11.96 9.98
C GLU A 288 13.51 -11.91 9.94
N ILE A 289 12.91 -10.72 9.82
CA ILE A 289 11.46 -10.58 9.63
C ILE A 289 11.11 -10.94 8.19
N ARG A 290 11.85 -10.40 7.21
CA ARG A 290 11.64 -10.60 5.76
C ARG A 290 11.75 -12.07 5.34
N SER A 291 12.63 -12.84 5.99
CA SER A 291 12.92 -14.24 5.68
C SER A 291 11.66 -15.10 5.54
N PHE A 292 10.76 -15.05 6.53
CA PHE A 292 9.54 -15.86 6.49
C PHE A 292 8.54 -15.43 5.38
N PRO A 293 8.10 -14.16 5.28
CA PRO A 293 7.20 -13.74 4.21
C PRO A 293 7.78 -14.00 2.82
N SER A 294 9.08 -13.78 2.62
CA SER A 294 9.75 -14.05 1.34
C SER A 294 9.56 -15.50 0.92
N LYS A 295 9.85 -16.44 1.83
CA LYS A 295 9.71 -17.87 1.58
C LYS A 295 8.27 -18.31 1.41
N GLU A 296 7.38 -17.89 2.31
CA GLU A 296 6.01 -18.39 2.38
C GLU A 296 5.12 -17.83 1.26
N PHE A 297 5.26 -16.53 0.94
CA PHE A 297 4.36 -15.84 0.02
C PHE A 297 5.02 -15.51 -1.31
N TYR A 298 6.32 -15.23 -1.33
CA TYR A 298 7.00 -14.65 -2.48
C TYR A 298 8.06 -15.57 -3.11
N LYS A 299 8.02 -16.87 -2.84
CA LYS A 299 8.91 -17.89 -3.43
C LYS A 299 10.40 -17.55 -3.26
N GLU A 300 10.75 -17.03 -2.09
CA GLU A 300 12.11 -16.57 -1.74
C GLU A 300 12.66 -15.44 -2.63
N ALA A 301 11.81 -14.73 -3.38
CA ALA A 301 12.25 -13.71 -4.33
C ALA A 301 12.49 -12.31 -3.71
N LEU A 302 12.23 -12.10 -2.42
CA LEU A 302 12.51 -10.82 -1.76
C LEU A 302 13.97 -10.72 -1.33
N GLU A 303 14.58 -9.59 -1.68
CA GLU A 303 15.95 -9.21 -1.36
C GLU A 303 15.95 -7.98 -0.45
N ASP A 304 17.00 -7.79 0.37
CA ASP A 304 17.08 -6.63 1.27
C ASP A 304 17.87 -5.50 0.61
N GLY A 305 17.42 -4.26 0.83
CA GLY A 305 18.21 -3.07 0.50
C GLY A 305 19.49 -3.00 1.36
N PRO A 306 20.54 -2.32 0.88
CA PRO A 306 21.88 -2.37 1.48
C PRO A 306 21.93 -1.88 2.92
N SER A 307 21.14 -0.87 3.28
CA SER A 307 21.14 -0.26 4.62
C SER A 307 20.15 -0.88 5.60
N VAL A 308 19.23 -1.74 5.12
CA VAL A 308 18.06 -2.17 5.91
C VAL A 308 18.46 -2.93 7.17
N GLY A 309 19.47 -3.80 7.09
CA GLY A 309 19.96 -4.53 8.26
C GLY A 309 20.42 -3.60 9.38
N ILE A 310 21.20 -2.57 9.03
CA ILE A 310 21.73 -1.59 9.98
C ILE A 310 20.59 -0.70 10.51
N GLU A 311 19.75 -0.15 9.61
CA GLU A 311 18.66 0.78 9.97
C GLU A 311 17.57 0.15 10.84
N THR A 312 17.43 -1.18 10.80
CA THR A 312 16.40 -1.91 11.55
C THR A 312 16.94 -2.59 12.80
N THR A 313 18.27 -2.65 12.98
CA THR A 313 18.89 -3.15 14.22
C THR A 313 18.62 -2.20 15.38
N ARG A 314 18.31 -2.75 16.56
CA ARG A 314 17.91 -1.99 17.74
C ARG A 314 18.57 -2.52 19.01
N THR A 315 18.64 -1.66 20.02
CA THR A 315 19.34 -1.97 21.27
C THR A 315 18.75 -3.17 22.01
N TRP A 316 17.44 -3.39 21.88
CA TRP A 316 16.73 -4.52 22.49
C TRP A 316 17.01 -5.87 21.82
N HIS A 317 17.53 -5.88 20.59
CA HIS A 317 17.91 -7.13 19.90
C HIS A 317 19.03 -7.90 20.60
N ARG A 318 19.73 -7.28 21.57
CA ARG A 318 20.69 -7.96 22.45
C ARG A 318 20.06 -9.05 23.31
N TYR A 319 18.75 -9.01 23.53
CA TYR A 319 18.02 -10.02 24.29
C TYR A 319 17.26 -10.92 23.31
N SER A 320 17.48 -12.22 23.36
CA SER A 320 16.91 -13.17 22.39
C SER A 320 15.39 -13.15 22.38
N CYS A 321 14.74 -12.88 23.53
CA CYS A 321 13.29 -12.72 23.65
C CYS A 321 12.76 -11.39 23.08
N PHE A 322 13.63 -10.44 22.77
CA PHE A 322 13.29 -9.22 22.04
C PHE A 322 13.94 -9.18 20.65
N GLY A 323 14.32 -10.35 20.11
CA GLY A 323 14.91 -10.45 18.78
C GLY A 323 14.01 -9.90 17.67
N PRO A 324 14.53 -9.78 16.43
CA PRO A 324 13.75 -9.29 15.29
C PRO A 324 12.50 -10.11 14.98
N PHE A 325 12.51 -11.41 15.30
CA PHE A 325 11.37 -12.30 15.17
C PHE A 325 11.27 -13.21 16.39
N CYS A 326 10.10 -13.26 17.04
CA CYS A 326 9.83 -14.21 18.11
C CYS A 326 8.38 -14.73 18.04
N PHE A 327 8.19 -15.98 18.43
CA PHE A 327 6.87 -16.56 18.70
C PHE A 327 6.78 -16.94 20.17
N PHE A 328 5.73 -16.49 20.87
CA PHE A 328 5.44 -16.79 22.26
C PHE A 328 4.24 -17.73 22.36
N ASP A 329 4.50 -18.98 22.74
CA ASP A 329 3.48 -20.02 22.92
C ASP A 329 2.87 -19.95 24.32
N LEU A 330 1.69 -19.31 24.40
CA LEU A 330 0.84 -19.30 25.59
C LEU A 330 -0.04 -20.55 25.63
N HIS A 331 0.60 -21.70 25.85
CA HIS A 331 -0.05 -23.02 25.80
C HIS A 331 -1.15 -23.24 26.86
N GLU A 332 -1.11 -22.50 27.97
CA GLU A 332 -2.13 -22.51 29.04
C GLU A 332 -3.28 -21.52 28.79
N GLY A 333 -3.15 -20.64 27.79
CA GLY A 333 -4.10 -19.58 27.50
C GLY A 333 -5.45 -20.10 26.99
N LYS A 334 -6.54 -19.40 27.32
CA LYS A 334 -7.90 -19.79 26.90
C LYS A 334 -8.61 -18.66 26.16
N GLU A 335 -9.17 -19.01 25.01
CA GLU A 335 -10.09 -18.11 24.29
C GLU A 335 -11.46 -18.05 24.98
N SER A 336 -12.06 -16.86 25.00
CA SER A 336 -13.46 -16.64 25.36
C SER A 336 -14.22 -16.01 24.18
N GLN A 337 -15.55 -16.13 24.19
CA GLN A 337 -16.43 -15.54 23.20
C GLN A 337 -17.32 -14.51 23.88
N THR A 338 -17.35 -13.28 23.33
CA THR A 338 -18.20 -12.22 23.87
C THR A 338 -19.67 -12.51 23.57
N SER A 339 -20.52 -12.37 24.58
CA SER A 339 -21.96 -12.70 24.53
C SER A 339 -22.72 -11.94 23.45
N ASN A 340 -22.31 -10.69 23.14
CA ASN A 340 -23.10 -9.79 22.29
C ASN A 340 -22.68 -9.76 20.81
N SER A 341 -21.49 -10.26 20.44
CA SER A 341 -20.94 -10.05 19.08
C SER A 341 -20.45 -11.31 18.37
N GLY A 342 -20.33 -12.43 19.08
CA GLY A 342 -19.67 -13.63 18.57
C GLY A 342 -18.17 -13.47 18.29
N SER A 343 -17.60 -12.29 18.55
CA SER A 343 -16.17 -12.02 18.47
C SER A 343 -15.44 -12.62 19.68
N ARG A 344 -14.14 -12.90 19.50
CA ARG A 344 -13.33 -13.66 20.43
C ARG A 344 -12.23 -12.81 21.05
N GLU A 345 -11.89 -13.16 22.28
CA GLU A 345 -10.83 -12.50 23.01
C GLU A 345 -10.06 -13.55 23.82
N ASN A 346 -8.87 -13.17 24.26
CA ASN A 346 -7.99 -14.00 25.05
C ASN A 346 -7.31 -13.10 26.08
N VAL A 347 -7.79 -13.20 27.31
CA VAL A 347 -7.33 -12.38 28.45
C VAL A 347 -5.86 -12.70 28.77
N ASP A 348 -5.47 -13.97 28.64
CA ASP A 348 -4.10 -14.41 28.88
C ASP A 348 -3.11 -13.78 27.90
N GLU A 349 -3.44 -13.76 26.60
CA GLU A 349 -2.66 -13.05 25.61
C GLU A 349 -2.60 -11.55 25.88
N ALA A 350 -3.73 -10.94 26.27
CA ALA A 350 -3.77 -9.51 26.56
C ALA A 350 -2.87 -9.15 27.76
N GLU A 351 -2.89 -9.95 28.82
CA GLU A 351 -2.03 -9.75 30.00
C GLU A 351 -0.55 -9.92 29.68
N PHE A 352 -0.19 -10.97 28.94
CA PHE A 352 1.19 -11.20 28.53
C PHE A 352 1.72 -10.08 27.61
N VAL A 353 0.93 -9.64 26.62
CA VAL A 353 1.31 -8.56 25.70
C VAL A 353 1.50 -7.25 26.44
N LEU A 354 0.63 -6.91 27.40
CA LEU A 354 0.76 -5.67 28.16
C LEU A 354 1.95 -5.70 29.11
N LEU A 355 2.22 -6.85 29.75
CA LEU A 355 3.42 -7.05 30.55
C LEU A 355 4.69 -6.89 29.70
N MET A 356 4.70 -7.45 28.50
CA MET A 356 5.79 -7.30 27.54
C MET A 356 6.01 -5.83 27.17
N CYS A 357 4.95 -5.11 26.79
CA CYS A 357 5.01 -3.67 26.50
C CYS A 357 5.57 -2.88 27.69
N HIS A 358 5.08 -3.15 28.90
CA HIS A 358 5.54 -2.48 30.12
C HIS A 358 7.03 -2.69 30.35
N LYS A 359 7.51 -3.93 30.28
CA LYS A 359 8.92 -4.27 30.48
C LYS A 359 9.81 -3.67 29.40
N LEU A 360 9.35 -3.67 28.15
CA LEU A 360 10.07 -3.08 27.03
C LEU A 360 10.20 -1.56 27.19
N LEU A 361 9.09 -0.86 27.45
CA LEU A 361 9.07 0.59 27.66
C LEU A 361 9.84 1.02 28.91
N ALA A 362 9.87 0.18 29.96
CA ALA A 362 10.66 0.45 31.16
C ALA A 362 12.17 0.34 30.89
N ARG A 363 12.60 -0.59 30.04
CA ARG A 363 14.01 -0.89 29.79
C ARG A 363 14.61 -0.06 28.64
N PHE A 364 13.80 0.35 27.66
CA PHE A 364 14.24 1.08 26.48
C PHE A 364 13.45 2.38 26.33
N SER A 365 14.05 3.49 26.77
CA SER A 365 13.42 4.82 26.73
C SER A 365 13.19 5.34 25.31
N GLU A 366 13.97 4.89 24.32
CA GLU A 366 13.82 5.28 22.91
C GLU A 366 12.40 4.99 22.36
N LEU A 367 11.79 3.89 22.81
CA LEU A 367 10.44 3.48 22.41
C LEU A 367 9.31 4.36 22.98
N LYS A 368 9.61 5.21 23.98
CA LYS A 368 8.65 6.16 24.54
C LYS A 368 8.41 7.36 23.61
N SER A 369 9.31 7.59 22.67
CA SER A 369 9.17 8.63 21.67
C SER A 369 8.46 8.08 20.43
N SER A 370 7.43 8.78 19.94
CA SER A 370 6.83 8.52 18.61
C SER A 370 6.04 7.21 18.41
N SER A 371 5.27 6.72 19.41
CA SER A 371 4.34 5.58 19.24
C SER A 371 4.95 4.40 18.44
N GLN A 372 6.16 3.96 18.79
CA GLN A 372 6.92 3.02 17.94
C GLN A 372 6.42 1.56 18.02
N ILE A 373 5.48 1.28 18.92
CA ILE A 373 4.91 -0.04 19.16
C ILE A 373 3.49 -0.11 18.58
N GLY A 374 3.22 -1.15 17.81
CA GLY A 374 1.89 -1.50 17.33
C GLY A 374 1.42 -2.84 17.89
N ILE A 375 0.22 -2.91 18.47
CA ILE A 375 -0.42 -4.19 18.81
C ILE A 375 -1.54 -4.45 17.81
N ILE A 376 -1.48 -5.61 17.16
CA ILE A 376 -2.37 -6.00 16.09
C ILE A 376 -3.09 -7.29 16.48
N SER A 377 -4.40 -7.34 16.26
CA SER A 377 -5.18 -8.56 16.46
C SER A 377 -6.23 -8.77 15.37
N PRO A 378 -6.56 -10.01 14.97
CA PRO A 378 -7.63 -10.26 14.02
C PRO A 378 -9.04 -9.93 14.54
N TYR A 379 -9.23 -9.85 15.87
CA TYR A 379 -10.55 -9.71 16.48
C TYR A 379 -10.77 -8.34 17.13
N ARG A 380 -11.87 -7.67 16.77
CA ARG A 380 -12.23 -6.36 17.34
C ARG A 380 -12.46 -6.39 18.85
N SER A 381 -12.97 -7.49 19.41
CA SER A 381 -13.09 -7.65 20.87
C SER A 381 -11.72 -7.68 21.56
N GLN A 382 -10.75 -8.40 21.01
CA GLN A 382 -9.38 -8.40 21.54
C GLN A 382 -8.75 -7.01 21.48
N VAL A 383 -8.94 -6.27 20.38
CA VAL A 383 -8.48 -4.88 20.25
C VAL A 383 -9.07 -4.00 21.36
N ARG A 384 -10.38 -4.10 21.60
CA ARG A 384 -11.03 -3.34 22.69
C ARG A 384 -10.53 -3.74 24.06
N LEU A 385 -10.36 -5.04 24.32
CA LEU A 385 -9.81 -5.55 25.58
C LEU A 385 -8.40 -5.01 25.84
N LEU A 386 -7.53 -5.07 24.83
CA LEU A 386 -6.17 -4.53 24.90
C LEU A 386 -6.16 -3.01 25.13
N GLN A 387 -7.01 -2.26 24.40
CA GLN A 387 -7.14 -0.80 24.58
C GLN A 387 -7.61 -0.43 25.98
N ASN A 388 -8.57 -1.16 26.55
CA ASN A 388 -9.07 -0.92 27.90
C ASN A 388 -8.00 -1.21 28.95
N LYS A 389 -7.40 -2.41 28.91
CA LYS A 389 -6.34 -2.78 29.86
C LYS A 389 -5.09 -1.90 29.72
N LEU A 390 -4.74 -1.44 28.51
CA LEU A 390 -3.64 -0.48 28.32
C LEU A 390 -3.94 0.85 29.03
N ARG A 391 -5.15 1.38 28.86
CA ARG A 391 -5.61 2.60 29.55
C ARG A 391 -5.57 2.45 31.07
N ASP A 392 -6.02 1.31 31.58
CA ASP A 392 -6.00 1.02 33.02
C ASP A 392 -4.57 0.95 33.58
N THR A 393 -3.60 0.50 32.77
CA THR A 393 -2.20 0.31 33.18
C THR A 393 -1.35 1.57 33.03
N PHE A 394 -1.58 2.36 31.97
CA PHE A 394 -0.71 3.47 31.56
C PHE A 394 -1.39 4.84 31.52
N GLY A 395 -2.69 4.93 31.84
CA GLY A 395 -3.46 6.18 31.77
C GLY A 395 -3.94 6.56 30.37
N GLU A 396 -4.52 7.76 30.22
CA GLU A 396 -5.08 8.23 28.93
C GLU A 396 -4.02 8.52 27.86
N ASP A 397 -2.82 8.95 28.26
CA ASP A 397 -1.69 9.24 27.36
C ASP A 397 -1.07 7.97 26.74
N SER A 398 -1.55 6.80 27.14
CA SER A 398 -1.09 5.50 26.63
C SER A 398 -1.29 5.32 25.12
N LYS A 399 -2.24 6.05 24.52
CA LYS A 399 -2.49 6.03 23.05
C LYS A 399 -1.32 6.60 22.26
N ASP A 400 -0.53 7.48 22.86
CA ASP A 400 0.65 8.08 22.21
C ASP A 400 1.87 7.14 22.31
N LEU A 401 1.82 6.13 23.18
CA LEU A 401 2.88 5.13 23.36
C LEU A 401 2.67 3.91 22.47
N VAL A 402 1.44 3.39 22.37
CA VAL A 402 1.13 2.13 21.68
C VAL A 402 -0.11 2.27 20.80
N ASP A 403 0.03 2.03 19.49
CA ASP A 403 -1.10 1.99 18.56
C ASP A 403 -1.71 0.58 18.54
N ILE A 404 -3.01 0.46 18.85
CA ILE A 404 -3.70 -0.83 18.92
C ILE A 404 -4.84 -0.86 17.90
N ASN A 405 -4.78 -1.79 16.94
CA ASN A 405 -5.81 -1.93 15.92
C ASN A 405 -5.99 -3.37 15.43
N THR A 406 -6.99 -3.56 14.57
CA THR A 406 -7.15 -4.80 13.80
C THR A 406 -6.12 -4.89 12.68
N VAL A 407 -5.83 -6.10 12.16
CA VAL A 407 -4.95 -6.29 11.00
C VAL A 407 -5.37 -5.40 9.82
N ASP A 408 -6.65 -5.45 9.47
CA ASP A 408 -7.25 -4.68 8.38
C ASP A 408 -7.15 -3.15 8.65
N GLY A 409 -7.36 -2.73 9.90
CA GLY A 409 -7.23 -1.32 10.31
C GLY A 409 -5.79 -0.80 10.42
N PHE A 410 -4.81 -1.70 10.48
CA PHE A 410 -3.38 -1.37 10.51
C PHE A 410 -2.74 -1.36 9.11
N GLN A 411 -3.53 -1.62 8.05
CA GLN A 411 -3.04 -1.59 6.69
C GLN A 411 -2.50 -0.21 6.31
N GLY A 412 -1.37 -0.20 5.60
CA GLY A 412 -0.67 1.03 5.20
C GLY A 412 0.14 1.69 6.32
N ARG A 413 0.00 1.25 7.58
CA ARG A 413 0.85 1.68 8.70
C ARG A 413 2.05 0.76 8.87
N GLU A 414 3.06 1.24 9.56
CA GLU A 414 4.26 0.49 9.96
C GLU A 414 4.75 0.99 11.33
N LYS A 415 5.45 0.11 12.05
CA LYS A 415 5.98 0.36 13.39
C LYS A 415 7.33 -0.31 13.54
N ASP A 416 8.18 0.20 14.42
CA ASP A 416 9.47 -0.46 14.71
C ASP A 416 9.22 -1.81 15.40
N VAL A 417 8.25 -1.87 16.31
CA VAL A 417 7.81 -3.11 16.95
C VAL A 417 6.35 -3.39 16.62
N ALA A 418 6.04 -4.58 16.10
CA ALA A 418 4.66 -5.06 15.95
C ALA A 418 4.43 -6.33 16.76
N ILE A 419 3.39 -6.32 17.61
CA ILE A 419 2.97 -7.46 18.43
C ILE A 419 1.65 -7.99 17.89
N ILE A 420 1.60 -9.27 17.53
CA ILE A 420 0.42 -9.91 16.94
C ILE A 420 -0.21 -10.84 17.99
N SER A 421 -1.38 -10.47 18.53
CA SER A 421 -2.18 -11.33 19.40
C SER A 421 -3.15 -12.16 18.55
N CYS A 422 -2.89 -13.47 18.47
CA CYS A 422 -3.62 -14.41 17.61
C CYS A 422 -4.98 -14.83 18.16
N VAL A 423 -5.19 -14.71 19.48
CA VAL A 423 -6.40 -15.02 20.26
C VAL A 423 -6.76 -16.51 20.33
N ARG A 424 -6.59 -17.25 19.24
CA ARG A 424 -7.14 -18.59 19.07
C ARG A 424 -6.39 -19.63 19.89
N ALA A 425 -7.11 -20.26 20.82
CA ALA A 425 -6.62 -21.32 21.70
C ALA A 425 -7.67 -22.44 21.85
N SER A 426 -8.09 -23.04 20.72
CA SER A 426 -9.17 -24.05 20.69
C SER A 426 -8.68 -25.44 20.34
N LYS A 427 -8.96 -26.41 21.21
CA LYS A 427 -8.67 -27.83 20.97
C LYS A 427 -9.58 -28.45 19.89
N LYS A 428 -10.83 -28.02 19.77
CA LYS A 428 -11.85 -28.66 18.89
C LYS A 428 -12.20 -27.89 17.61
N LYS A 429 -12.04 -26.56 17.57
CA LYS A 429 -12.44 -25.73 16.41
C LYS A 429 -11.22 -25.33 15.57
N GLY A 430 -11.42 -25.11 14.26
CA GLY A 430 -10.41 -24.52 13.37
C GLY A 430 -10.11 -23.06 13.72
N ILE A 431 -9.04 -22.47 13.16
CA ILE A 431 -8.54 -21.14 13.59
C ILE A 431 -9.34 -19.94 13.05
N GLY A 432 -10.41 -20.18 12.30
CA GLY A 432 -11.38 -19.14 11.89
C GLY A 432 -10.72 -18.01 11.12
N PHE A 433 -11.07 -16.76 11.41
CA PHE A 433 -10.54 -15.55 10.74
C PHE A 433 -9.00 -15.45 10.69
N VAL A 434 -8.29 -16.18 11.56
CA VAL A 434 -6.82 -16.22 11.61
C VAL A 434 -6.21 -17.07 10.48
N SER A 435 -6.98 -17.93 9.81
CA SER A 435 -6.48 -18.75 8.67
C SER A 435 -6.27 -17.96 7.38
N ASP A 436 -6.64 -16.68 7.35
CA ASP A 436 -6.39 -15.86 6.17
C ASP A 436 -4.88 -15.53 6.08
N SER A 437 -4.21 -16.20 5.15
CA SER A 437 -2.78 -16.05 4.90
C SER A 437 -2.38 -14.63 4.47
N ARG A 438 -3.30 -13.86 3.88
CA ARG A 438 -3.06 -12.45 3.54
C ARG A 438 -3.03 -11.58 4.78
N ARG A 439 -3.88 -11.86 5.77
CA ARG A 439 -3.85 -11.17 7.08
C ARG A 439 -2.58 -11.47 7.84
N MET A 440 -2.13 -12.72 7.79
CA MET A 440 -0.84 -13.11 8.34
C MET A 440 0.31 -12.35 7.67
N ASN A 441 0.34 -12.31 6.34
CA ASN A 441 1.33 -11.55 5.57
C ASN A 441 1.30 -10.05 5.91
N VAL A 442 0.11 -9.42 5.93
CA VAL A 442 -0.04 -8.00 6.31
C VAL A 442 0.47 -7.77 7.72
N GLY A 443 0.03 -8.58 8.70
CA GLY A 443 0.38 -8.44 10.11
C GLY A 443 1.89 -8.54 10.36
N ILE A 444 2.55 -9.57 9.81
CA ILE A 444 4.01 -9.76 9.96
C ILE A 444 4.77 -8.58 9.36
N THR A 445 4.32 -8.10 8.21
CA THR A 445 5.04 -7.07 7.43
C THR A 445 4.74 -5.63 7.85
N ARG A 446 4.10 -5.45 9.03
CA ARG A 446 3.93 -4.14 9.68
C ARG A 446 5.16 -3.73 10.51
N ALA A 447 5.96 -4.70 10.94
CA ALA A 447 7.17 -4.45 11.73
C ALA A 447 8.35 -4.03 10.85
N ARG A 448 9.12 -3.04 11.30
CA ARG A 448 10.42 -2.68 10.74
C ARG A 448 11.55 -3.44 11.44
N SER A 449 11.61 -3.39 12.77
CA SER A 449 12.72 -3.91 13.57
C SER A 449 12.42 -5.21 14.30
N SER A 450 11.22 -5.35 14.88
CA SER A 450 10.82 -6.56 15.62
C SER A 450 9.36 -6.91 15.41
N VAL A 451 9.09 -8.19 15.11
CA VAL A 451 7.74 -8.76 15.13
C VAL A 451 7.64 -9.89 16.14
N TRP A 452 6.64 -9.78 17.03
CA TRP A 452 6.41 -10.75 18.09
C TRP A 452 5.00 -11.30 18.00
N VAL A 453 4.92 -12.61 17.76
CA VAL A 453 3.65 -13.31 17.61
C VAL A 453 3.32 -13.98 18.93
N VAL A 454 2.13 -13.70 19.47
CA VAL A 454 1.63 -14.29 20.72
C VAL A 454 0.39 -15.13 20.40
N GLY A 455 0.41 -16.40 20.80
CA GLY A 455 -0.72 -17.29 20.58
C GLY A 455 -0.49 -18.71 21.11
N CYS A 456 -1.47 -19.59 20.86
CA CYS A 456 -1.36 -21.00 21.22
C CYS A 456 -0.81 -21.81 20.03
N ALA A 457 0.45 -22.25 20.11
CA ALA A 457 1.13 -22.96 19.03
C ALA A 457 0.37 -24.24 18.61
N SER A 458 -0.10 -25.03 19.59
CA SER A 458 -0.87 -26.26 19.32
C SER A 458 -2.17 -26.02 18.53
N THR A 459 -2.80 -24.86 18.71
CA THR A 459 -4.01 -24.47 17.97
C THR A 459 -3.65 -23.96 16.58
N LEU A 460 -2.64 -23.11 16.48
CA LEU A 460 -2.24 -22.45 15.24
C LEU A 460 -1.61 -23.42 14.22
N ARG A 461 -0.89 -24.47 14.68
CA ARG A 461 -0.34 -25.52 13.81
C ARG A 461 -1.37 -26.30 12.97
N LYS A 462 -2.67 -26.16 13.27
CA LYS A 462 -3.74 -26.75 12.47
C LYS A 462 -3.89 -26.11 11.09
N ASP A 463 -3.38 -24.89 10.92
CA ASP A 463 -3.32 -24.20 9.64
C ASP A 463 -1.93 -24.31 9.02
N LYS A 464 -1.89 -24.45 7.68
CA LYS A 464 -0.64 -24.67 6.93
C LYS A 464 0.36 -23.53 7.12
N HIS A 465 -0.07 -22.29 6.94
CA HIS A 465 0.83 -21.14 6.96
C HIS A 465 1.33 -20.85 8.38
N TRP A 466 0.45 -20.99 9.37
CA TRP A 466 0.83 -20.86 10.78
C TRP A 466 1.77 -21.97 11.25
N LYS A 467 1.56 -23.22 10.80
CA LYS A 467 2.48 -24.32 11.04
C LYS A 467 3.88 -23.98 10.53
N ASN A 468 3.98 -23.51 9.28
CA ASN A 468 5.26 -23.11 8.68
C ASN A 468 5.94 -21.97 9.45
N LEU A 469 5.19 -21.00 9.97
CA LEU A 469 5.73 -19.91 10.79
C LEU A 469 6.31 -20.42 12.11
N ILE A 470 5.58 -21.32 12.78
CA ILE A 470 6.03 -21.89 14.05
C ILE A 470 7.26 -22.77 13.84
N GLU A 471 7.29 -23.59 12.79
CA GLU A 471 8.48 -24.38 12.42
C GLU A 471 9.67 -23.48 12.06
N SER A 472 9.44 -22.34 11.39
CA SER A 472 10.46 -21.32 11.15
C SER A 472 10.96 -20.68 12.45
N ALA A 473 10.09 -20.51 13.46
CA ALA A 473 10.50 -20.03 14.78
C ALA A 473 11.35 -21.07 15.52
N GLU A 474 10.98 -22.35 15.46
CA GLU A 474 11.75 -23.46 16.06
C GLU A 474 13.15 -23.56 15.45
N GLN A 475 13.23 -23.56 14.12
CA GLN A 475 14.51 -23.63 13.39
C GLN A 475 15.46 -22.48 13.72
N ARG A 476 14.91 -21.32 14.10
CA ARG A 476 15.67 -20.10 14.44
C ARG A 476 15.85 -19.89 15.94
N ASN A 477 15.49 -20.86 16.79
CA ASN A 477 15.49 -20.72 18.24
C ASN A 477 14.73 -19.48 18.74
N ALA A 478 13.66 -19.13 18.03
CA ALA A 478 12.82 -17.95 18.26
C ALA A 478 11.42 -18.31 18.82
N LEU A 479 11.19 -19.59 19.15
CA LEU A 479 9.97 -20.07 19.81
C LEU A 479 10.18 -20.12 21.32
N TYR A 480 9.39 -19.37 22.07
CA TYR A 480 9.40 -19.33 23.53
C TYR A 480 8.11 -19.91 24.09
N LYS A 481 8.22 -20.99 24.85
CA LYS A 481 7.09 -21.53 25.61
C LYS A 481 6.94 -20.74 26.91
N VAL A 482 5.75 -20.22 27.19
CA VAL A 482 5.48 -19.38 28.36
C VAL A 482 4.40 -20.02 29.22
N SER A 483 4.68 -20.18 30.52
CA SER A 483 3.75 -20.67 31.55
C SER A 483 3.36 -19.55 32.51
N LYS A 484 2.25 -19.74 33.24
CA LYS A 484 1.88 -18.84 34.33
C LYS A 484 2.74 -19.10 35.60
N PRO A 485 3.00 -18.07 36.42
CA PRO A 485 2.65 -16.67 36.20
C PRO A 485 3.57 -16.00 35.17
N TYR A 486 3.00 -15.20 34.25
CA TYR A 486 3.75 -14.59 33.15
C TYR A 486 4.85 -13.62 33.59
N THR A 487 4.80 -13.15 34.84
CA THR A 487 5.82 -12.32 35.48
C THR A 487 7.18 -13.00 35.53
N ASP A 488 7.22 -14.33 35.68
CA ASP A 488 8.47 -15.07 35.82
C ASP A 488 9.27 -15.06 34.51
N PHE A 489 8.56 -15.09 33.38
CA PHE A 489 9.16 -15.00 32.06
C PHE A 489 9.91 -13.67 31.86
N PHE A 490 9.38 -12.57 32.39
CA PHE A 490 10.00 -11.24 32.33
C PHE A 490 10.68 -10.82 33.65
N SER A 491 11.09 -11.78 34.48
CA SER A 491 11.96 -11.50 35.62
C SER A 491 13.32 -11.01 35.13
N ASP A 492 13.97 -10.10 35.87
CA ASP A 492 15.26 -9.56 35.44
C ASP A 492 16.34 -10.64 35.28
N ALA A 493 16.31 -11.67 36.13
CA ALA A 493 17.19 -12.82 36.01
C ALA A 493 16.98 -13.58 34.68
N ASN A 494 15.72 -13.81 34.28
CA ASN A 494 15.40 -14.53 33.06
C ASN A 494 15.63 -13.69 31.79
N ILE A 495 15.38 -12.38 31.83
CA ILE A 495 15.75 -11.49 30.72
C ILE A 495 17.27 -11.46 30.55
N THR A 496 18.02 -11.37 31.64
CA THR A 496 19.50 -11.33 31.60
C THR A 496 20.10 -12.65 31.12
N SER A 497 19.50 -13.79 31.48
CA SER A 497 19.95 -15.10 30.95
C SER A 497 19.74 -15.24 29.43
N MET A 498 18.83 -14.45 28.85
CA MET A 498 18.55 -14.38 27.42
C MET A 498 19.40 -13.35 26.66
N GLU A 499 20.40 -12.75 27.31
CA GLU A 499 21.32 -11.83 26.65
C GLU A 499 22.28 -12.57 25.70
N ILE A 500 22.33 -12.13 24.44
CA ILE A 500 23.14 -12.71 23.38
C ILE A 500 24.58 -12.20 23.54
N LYS A 501 25.45 -13.04 24.11
CA LYS A 501 26.86 -12.72 24.38
C LYS A 501 27.68 -12.31 23.14
N LYS A 502 27.25 -12.66 21.92
CA LYS A 502 27.93 -12.29 20.67
C LYS A 502 27.77 -10.82 20.27
N ALA A 503 26.73 -10.12 20.73
CA ALA A 503 26.44 -8.74 20.31
C ALA A 503 27.40 -7.69 20.93
N VAL A 504 28.21 -8.06 21.92
CA VAL A 504 29.12 -7.13 22.61
C VAL A 504 30.41 -6.87 21.82
N THR A 505 30.79 -7.76 20.90
CA THR A 505 32.03 -7.63 20.11
C THR A 505 31.83 -6.75 18.87
N GLU A 506 30.71 -6.91 18.14
CA GLU A 506 30.46 -6.17 16.89
C GLU A 506 30.01 -4.71 17.11
N LEU A 507 29.56 -4.34 18.32
CA LEU A 507 29.26 -2.95 18.67
C LEU A 507 30.46 -2.18 19.24
N LYS A 508 31.58 -2.86 19.53
CA LYS A 508 32.81 -2.24 20.05
C LYS A 508 33.93 -2.10 19.02
N GLU A 509 33.81 -2.74 17.86
CA GLU A 509 34.82 -2.71 16.79
C GLU A 509 34.26 -2.16 15.47
N GLY A 510 33.49 -1.07 15.54
CA GLY A 510 33.26 -0.21 14.38
C GLY A 510 34.37 0.85 14.31
N PRO A 511 34.98 1.13 13.15
CA PRO A 511 36.05 2.12 13.06
C PRO A 511 35.46 3.51 13.35
N GLU A 512 35.82 4.10 14.49
CA GLU A 512 35.47 5.49 14.84
C GLU A 512 36.10 6.52 13.88
N ASP A 513 36.99 6.10 12.97
CA ASP A 513 37.77 7.02 12.12
C ASP A 513 37.25 7.19 10.67
N ASP A 514 36.31 6.38 10.16
CA ASP A 514 35.87 6.48 8.74
C ASP A 514 34.54 7.22 8.52
N ILE A 515 33.85 7.65 9.58
CA ILE A 515 32.57 8.37 9.45
C ILE A 515 32.79 9.85 9.03
N TRP A 516 33.97 10.42 9.25
CA TRP A 516 34.26 11.81 8.88
C TRP A 516 34.54 12.04 7.39
N LEU A 517 34.91 11.01 6.62
CA LEU A 517 35.25 11.15 5.20
C LEU A 517 34.05 11.04 4.24
N LEU A 518 32.91 10.49 4.68
CA LEU A 518 31.70 10.34 3.86
C LEU A 518 30.70 11.50 4.00
N MET A 519 30.98 12.51 4.84
CA MET A 519 30.16 13.72 4.95
C MET A 519 30.71 14.92 4.15
N LEU A 520 31.78 14.75 3.35
CA LEU A 520 32.43 15.82 2.58
C LEU A 520 32.65 15.55 1.08
N MET A 521 31.95 14.57 0.49
CA MET A 521 31.79 14.44 -0.97
C MET A 521 30.32 14.19 -1.29
#